data_AF-A0A3D4Q4L4-F1
#
_entry.id   AF-A0A3D4Q4L4-F1
#
_cell.length_a   1.000
_cell.length_b   1.000
_cell.length_c   1.000
_cell.angle_alpha   90.00
_cell.angle_beta   90.00
_cell.angle_gamma   90.00
#
_symmetry.space_group_name_H-M   'P 1'
#
loop_
_entity.id
_entity.type
_entity.pdbx_description
1 polymer ?
#
loop_
_entity_poly.entity_id
_entity_poly.type
_entity_poly.pdbx_seq_one_letter_code
_entity_poly.pdbx_strand_id
1 'polypeptide(L)'
;YVHRIGRTGRAGKNGTSISFACEDDAMLLEPIGKLLGKPIKCEQPPEYLLLTPPDCPPAPPRARTNERFSNRSVGNRPGGNRSRRPRS
;
A
#
# COMPACT_ATOMS: atom_id res chain seq x y z
N TYR A 1 -2.08 -0.10 -8.29
CA TYR A 1 -0.84 0.69 -8.46
C TYR A 1 -1.01 2.14 -8.00
N VAL A 2 -1.89 2.93 -8.62
CA VAL A 2 -2.16 4.36 -8.28
C VAL A 2 -2.39 4.62 -6.78
N HIS A 3 -3.29 3.85 -6.14
CA HIS A 3 -3.57 4.01 -4.71
C HIS A 3 -2.35 3.77 -3.80
N ARG A 4 -1.36 2.99 -4.27
CA ARG A 4 -0.13 2.71 -3.52
C ARG A 4 0.84 3.88 -3.65
N ILE A 5 1.14 4.26 -4.90
CA ILE A 5 2.10 5.34 -5.18
C ILE A 5 1.56 6.71 -4.75
N GLY A 6 0.23 6.93 -4.82
CA GLY A 6 -0.41 8.18 -4.40
C GLY A 6 -0.42 8.42 -2.89
N ARG A 7 0.29 7.59 -2.11
CA ARG A 7 0.56 7.81 -0.69
C ARG A 7 1.89 8.53 -0.44
N THR A 8 2.77 8.58 -1.44
CA THR A 8 4.06 9.27 -1.36
C THR A 8 3.89 10.75 -1.72
N GLY A 9 4.65 11.63 -1.06
CA GLY A 9 4.63 13.08 -1.34
C GLY A 9 3.39 13.77 -0.77
N ARG A 10 3.57 14.53 0.32
CA ARG A 10 2.52 15.33 0.97
C ARG A 10 3.03 16.73 1.21
N ALA A 11 2.11 17.70 1.31
CA ALA A 11 2.42 19.10 1.64
C ALA A 11 3.51 19.72 0.72
N GLY A 12 3.32 19.59 -0.60
CA GLY A 12 4.22 20.21 -1.60
C GLY A 12 5.61 19.56 -1.73
N LYS A 13 5.90 18.48 -0.99
CA LYS A 13 7.16 17.73 -1.12
C LYS A 13 7.03 16.59 -2.12
N ASN A 14 8.11 16.35 -2.86
CA ASN A 14 8.22 15.21 -3.76
C ASN A 14 8.23 13.89 -2.98
N GLY A 15 7.51 12.90 -3.48
CA GLY A 15 7.47 11.55 -2.92
C GLY A 15 7.98 10.52 -3.91
N THR A 16 8.87 9.64 -3.46
CA THR A 16 9.42 8.57 -4.29
C THR A 16 8.78 7.24 -3.92
N SER A 17 8.36 6.47 -4.93
CA SER A 17 7.89 5.09 -4.75
C SER A 17 8.75 4.17 -5.60
N ILE A 18 9.37 3.17 -4.96
CA ILE A 18 10.20 2.15 -5.63
C ILE A 18 9.40 0.85 -5.60
N SER A 19 9.30 0.18 -6.75
CA SER A 19 8.66 -1.13 -6.89
C SER A 19 9.70 -2.11 -7.42
N PHE A 20 9.74 -3.31 -6.84
CA PHE A 20 10.52 -4.42 -7.38
C PHE A 20 9.63 -5.25 -8.29
N ALA A 21 10.19 -5.70 -9.41
CA ALA A 21 9.54 -6.54 -10.40
C ALA A 21 10.55 -7.57 -10.91
N CYS A 22 10.09 -8.79 -11.17
CA CYS A 22 10.87 -9.87 -11.78
C CYS A 22 10.39 -10.13 -13.22
N GLU A 23 10.91 -11.18 -13.87
CA GLU A 23 10.54 -11.52 -15.26
C GLU A 23 9.02 -11.73 -15.44
N ASP A 24 8.36 -12.34 -14.46
CA ASP A 24 6.92 -12.60 -14.49
C ASP A 24 6.08 -11.31 -14.45
N ASP A 25 6.59 -10.26 -13.80
CA ASP A 25 5.91 -8.98 -13.64
C ASP A 25 6.18 -8.02 -14.81
N ALA A 26 7.09 -8.37 -15.72
CA ALA A 26 7.47 -7.51 -16.84
C ALA A 26 6.27 -7.15 -17.73
N MET A 27 5.33 -8.09 -17.90
CA MET A 27 4.11 -7.87 -18.67
C MET A 27 3.15 -6.85 -18.03
N LEU A 28 3.27 -6.60 -16.73
CA LEU A 28 2.44 -5.61 -16.03
C LEU A 28 2.98 -4.19 -16.19
N LEU A 29 4.26 -4.02 -16.55
CA LEU A 29 4.87 -2.69 -16.68
C LEU A 29 4.27 -1.87 -17.82
N GLU A 30 3.97 -2.50 -18.95
CA GLU A 30 3.36 -1.83 -20.10
C GLU A 30 1.97 -1.23 -19.79
N PRO A 31 0.99 -1.97 -19.26
CA PRO A 31 -0.30 -1.41 -18.90
C PRO A 31 -0.21 -0.38 -17.76
N ILE A 32 0.71 -0.54 -16.81
CA ILE A 32 0.93 0.46 -15.76
C ILE A 32 1.50 1.76 -16.36
N GLY A 33 2.46 1.67 -17.27
CA GLY A 33 3.03 2.84 -17.97
C GLY A 33 1.98 3.57 -18.80
N LYS A 34 1.12 2.83 -19.53
CA LYS A 34 -0.04 3.40 -20.24
C LYS A 34 -0.99 4.12 -19.28
N LEU A 35 -1.26 3.55 -18.10
CA LEU A 35 -2.14 4.14 -17.10
C LEU A 35 -1.56 5.42 -16.45
N LEU A 36 -0.23 5.50 -16.34
CA LEU A 36 0.47 6.69 -15.84
C LEU A 36 0.75 7.73 -16.94
N GLY A 37 0.57 7.37 -18.21
CA GLY A 37 0.86 8.21 -19.38
C GLY A 37 2.35 8.42 -19.65
N LYS A 38 3.24 7.68 -18.99
CA LYS A 38 4.70 7.76 -19.17
C LYS A 38 5.34 6.38 -18.98
N PRO A 39 6.42 6.07 -19.72
CA PRO A 39 7.16 4.83 -19.50
C PRO A 39 7.83 4.83 -18.12
N ILE A 40 7.80 3.68 -17.45
CA ILE A 40 8.47 3.48 -16.17
C ILE A 40 9.95 3.18 -16.45
N LYS A 41 10.85 3.90 -15.77
CA LYS A 41 12.28 3.57 -15.81
C LYS A 41 12.53 2.35 -14.93
N CYS A 42 13.14 1.32 -15.51
CA CYS A 42 13.61 0.14 -14.80
C CYS A 42 15.14 0.19 -14.78
N GLU A 43 15.72 0.07 -13.59
CA GLU A 43 17.16 -0.01 -13.39
C GLU A 43 17.47 -1.35 -12.74
N GLN A 44 18.49 -2.05 -13.23
CA GLN A 44 18.95 -3.27 -12.58
C GLN A 44 19.65 -2.91 -11.27
N PRO A 45 19.36 -3.63 -10.17
CA PRO A 45 20.08 -3.43 -8.92
C PRO A 45 21.56 -3.83 -9.10
N PRO A 46 22.48 -3.18 -8.36
CA PRO A 46 23.90 -3.53 -8.36
C PRO A 46 24.13 -4.97 -7.89
N GLU A 47 25.19 -5.60 -8.43
CA GLU A 47 25.48 -7.03 -8.31
C GLU A 47 25.58 -7.52 -6.85
N TYR A 48 26.04 -6.66 -5.93
CA TYR A 48 26.12 -7.01 -4.51
C TYR A 48 24.76 -7.24 -3.81
N LEU A 49 23.67 -6.71 -4.38
CA LEU A 49 22.31 -6.93 -3.87
C LEU A 49 21.67 -8.21 -4.43
N LEU A 50 22.31 -8.85 -5.41
CA LEU A 50 21.87 -10.12 -5.97
C LEU A 50 22.42 -11.32 -5.19
N LEU A 51 23.32 -11.09 -4.21
CA LEU A 51 23.79 -12.15 -3.34
C LEU A 51 22.65 -12.71 -2.49
N THR A 52 22.69 -14.03 -2.29
CA THR A 52 21.79 -14.71 -1.36
C THR A 52 21.92 -14.05 0.01
N PRO A 53 20.80 -13.58 0.59
CA PRO A 53 20.85 -12.97 1.92
C PRO A 53 21.38 -14.00 2.93
N PRO A 54 22.14 -13.57 3.94
CA PRO A 54 22.62 -14.47 4.99
C PRO A 54 21.43 -15.11 5.72
N ASP A 55 21.64 -16.33 6.22
CA ASP A 55 20.62 -17.05 6.99
C ASP A 55 20.17 -16.19 8.18
N CYS A 56 18.93 -15.70 8.09
CA CYS A 56 18.32 -14.95 9.17
C CYS A 56 17.78 -15.93 10.21
N PRO A 57 18.19 -15.85 11.48
CA PRO A 57 17.62 -16.69 12.52
C PRO A 57 16.10 -16.45 12.60
N PRO A 58 15.30 -17.47 12.93
CA PRO A 58 13.86 -17.34 12.97
C PRO A 58 13.47 -16.18 13.90
N ALA A 59 12.65 -15.26 13.38
CA ALA A 59 12.16 -14.15 14.18
C ALA A 59 11.49 -14.70 15.45
N PRO A 60 11.71 -14.07 16.62
CA PRO A 60 11.10 -14.52 17.85
C PRO A 60 9.58 -14.57 17.69
N PRO A 61 8.89 -15.54 18.32
CA PRO A 61 7.45 -15.61 18.26
C PRO A 61 6.88 -14.27 18.72
N ARG A 62 6.12 -13.61 17.85
CA ARG A 62 5.45 -12.36 18.19
C ARG A 62 4.57 -12.65 19.40
N ALA A 63 4.90 -12.05 20.55
CA ALA A 63 4.06 -12.14 21.73
C ALA A 63 2.67 -11.63 21.33
N ARG A 64 1.69 -12.53 21.33
CA ARG A 64 0.28 -12.14 21.24
C ARG A 64 -0.06 -11.50 22.58
N THR A 65 0.25 -10.21 22.74
CA THR A 65 -0.39 -9.45 23.80
C THR A 65 -1.88 -9.47 23.49
N ASN A 66 -2.64 -10.13 24.36
CA ASN A 66 -4.10 -10.17 24.29
C ASN A 66 -4.67 -8.81 24.75
N GLU A 67 -4.12 -7.73 24.24
CA GLU A 67 -4.74 -6.40 24.25
C GLU A 67 -5.77 -6.41 23.11
N ARG A 68 -6.75 -7.31 23.25
CA ARG A 68 -8.02 -7.21 22.54
C ARG A 68 -8.55 -5.83 22.88
N PHE A 69 -8.39 -4.90 21.95
CA PHE A 69 -9.32 -3.82 21.64
C PHE A 69 -10.51 -3.72 22.62
N SER A 70 -10.28 -3.21 23.82
CA SER A 70 -11.34 -2.76 24.72
C SER A 70 -11.84 -1.36 24.32
N ASN A 71 -11.41 -0.84 23.17
CA ASN A 71 -11.78 0.48 22.71
C ASN A 71 -12.03 0.58 21.20
N ARG A 72 -12.74 -0.41 20.64
CA ARG A 72 -13.71 -0.09 19.58
C ARG A 72 -15.06 0.07 20.24
N SER A 73 -15.19 1.19 20.94
CA SER A 73 -16.35 2.05 20.76
C SER A 73 -16.65 2.09 19.26
N VAL A 74 -17.52 1.18 18.84
CA VAL A 74 -18.30 1.33 17.63
C VAL A 74 -18.90 2.70 17.79
N GLY A 75 -18.34 3.64 17.05
CA GLY A 75 -18.90 4.97 16.91
C GLY A 75 -20.37 4.75 16.64
N ASN A 76 -21.14 5.14 17.66
CA ASN A 76 -22.54 5.44 17.57
C ASN A 76 -22.68 6.40 16.39
N ARG A 77 -22.81 5.87 15.17
CA ARG A 77 -23.37 6.63 14.08
C ARG A 77 -24.82 6.79 14.51
N PRO A 78 -25.29 7.99 14.87
CA PRO A 78 -26.72 8.19 14.95
C PRO A 78 -27.20 7.90 13.54
N GLY A 79 -27.88 6.77 13.37
CA GLY A 79 -28.62 6.45 12.17
C GLY A 79 -29.52 7.65 11.95
N GLY A 80 -29.17 8.47 10.97
CA GLY A 80 -29.95 9.62 10.57
C GLY A 80 -31.35 9.11 10.30
N ASN A 81 -32.25 9.44 11.22
CA ASN A 81 -33.67 9.27 11.09
C ASN A 81 -34.06 9.96 9.78
N ARG A 82 -34.20 9.18 8.70
CA ARG A 82 -34.87 9.63 7.48
C ARG A 82 -36.35 9.65 7.81
N SER A 83 -36.72 10.59 8.68
CA SER A 83 -38.07 11.07 8.82
C SER A 83 -38.53 11.47 7.42
N ARG A 84 -39.50 10.71 6.96
CA ARG A 84 -40.29 10.92 5.76
C ARG A 84 -40.69 12.40 5.71
N ARG A 85 -40.22 13.13 4.70
CA ARG A 85 -40.84 14.40 4.31
C ARG A 85 -42.28 14.11 3.89
N PRO A 86 -43.28 14.91 4.31
CA PRO A 86 -44.58 14.85 3.69
C PRO A 86 -44.45 15.45 2.29
N ARG A 87 -44.95 14.75 1.27
CA ARG A 87 -45.30 15.37 -0.01
C ARG A 87 -46.71 15.93 0.16
N SER A 88 -46.85 17.24 0.00
CA SER A 88 -48.08 17.86 -0.51
C SER A 88 -48.31 17.43 -1.95
#